data_AF-A0A1I7U6F6-F1
#
_entry.id   AF-A0A1I7U6F6-F1
#
_cell.length_a   1.000
_cell.length_b   1.000
_cell.length_c   1.000
_cell.angle_alpha   90.00
_cell.angle_beta   90.00
_cell.angle_gamma   90.00
#
_symmetry.space_group_name_H-M   'P 1'
#
loop_
_entity.id
_entity.type
_entity.pdbx_description
1 polymer ?
#
loop_
_entity_poly.entity_id
_entity_poly.type
_entity_poly.pdbx_seq_one_letter_code
_entity_poly.pdbx_strand_id
1 'polypeptide(L)'
;MSTKSQFPLLKLPWVALEYLLNNNQVLDIFDLINFSFISKRCYRIVKLLKQRELRAYDVKIRSNFIDIDFIKAETKVIARWKFNLGEEWKTNPFMQICYATKTSDYWVPARALHLLTDDPVSTAVNSFRYLMDLFPRPVDDIIIDLDGSNQSKRIIKAFGIDQCEILRINNKNKMSKSDVIEIMKTVKIKESICFDVDLESGFPYENGMILPPRVHLSRGQATREMIFRMKSPFIFAWDCEITKITPDDFNDFAIRWYNSTDTSFQTLVVNWNKASGNLTLNIATYFDLHKYDEKRRGRYVRINFSLISKRCYRIVKSLKHRELKVYDIRIKNEHIEIDFIRSELEAIGRWKFNLGEEFETKPLVQIYDNEGDDWVLSKAVQLLTDDPESSVVTAFRYLMALFPRPVWDFTLNLDEFNQSERIYRLLGILHCEVLRINGKNKMSKIELLEIMKVTKVNGSITLNVDLEPGFPYGNDLPPRTDFLRGQATRKMIFQLNLCSIFAWSCELSKITPNDFIDFVMRWYNSNDTSFQMLLVNWTEASGDVTLNIPLDIYAYDEKRRGRYVRLNRKLIFDTSIGMDIQRKDGLWATIATTPNSKSVIFNVWHCSSTDFIFNGVETCL
;
A
#
# COMPACT_ATOMS: atom_id res chain seq x y z
N MET A 1 -55.21 14.33 -6.76
CA MET A 1 -55.05 12.96 -6.24
C MET A 1 -53.65 12.82 -5.66
N SER A 2 -53.55 12.52 -4.36
CA SER A 2 -52.31 12.49 -3.57
C SER A 2 -51.61 11.13 -3.72
N THR A 3 -50.48 11.06 -4.41
CA THR A 3 -49.63 9.86 -4.43
C THR A 3 -48.76 9.81 -3.17
N LYS A 4 -49.21 9.03 -2.18
CA LYS A 4 -48.41 8.60 -1.03
C LYS A 4 -47.28 7.69 -1.52
N SER A 5 -46.14 8.28 -1.85
CA SER A 5 -44.83 7.61 -1.73
C SER A 5 -44.10 8.27 -0.56
N GLN A 6 -44.34 7.77 0.64
CA GLN A 6 -43.61 8.22 1.84
C GLN A 6 -42.45 7.25 2.07
N PHE A 7 -41.26 7.60 1.57
CA PHE A 7 -40.00 6.92 1.91
C PHE A 7 -39.90 6.77 3.45
N PRO A 8 -40.03 5.54 4.00
CA PRO A 8 -40.12 5.34 5.46
C PRO A 8 -38.87 5.84 6.20
N LEU A 9 -37.70 5.77 5.55
CA LEU A 9 -36.44 6.31 6.04
C LEU A 9 -36.54 7.79 6.45
N LEU A 10 -37.27 8.62 5.70
CA LEU A 10 -37.38 10.06 5.95
C LEU A 10 -38.26 10.41 7.16
N LYS A 11 -38.89 9.42 7.79
CA LYS A 11 -39.65 9.57 9.04
C LYS A 11 -38.81 9.25 10.28
N LEU A 12 -37.59 8.73 10.11
CA LEU A 12 -36.72 8.44 11.23
C LEU A 12 -36.28 9.74 11.93
N PRO A 13 -36.08 9.71 13.26
CA PRO A 13 -35.43 10.81 13.98
C PRO A 13 -34.06 11.13 13.35
N TRP A 14 -33.65 12.40 13.39
CA TRP A 14 -32.40 12.85 12.76
C TRP A 14 -31.19 12.01 13.18
N VAL A 15 -31.07 11.66 14.47
CA VAL A 15 -29.96 10.86 14.99
C VAL A 15 -29.89 9.47 14.36
N ALA A 16 -31.04 8.81 14.17
CA ALA A 16 -31.09 7.49 13.54
C ALA A 16 -30.77 7.57 12.03
N LEU A 17 -31.27 8.62 11.38
CA LEU A 17 -30.99 8.89 9.98
C LEU A 17 -29.51 9.22 9.75
N GLU A 18 -28.93 10.09 10.59
CA GLU A 18 -27.52 10.46 10.57
C GLU A 18 -26.63 9.24 10.83
N TYR A 19 -26.97 8.39 11.81
CA TYR A 19 -26.25 7.16 12.10
C TYR A 19 -26.28 6.21 10.90
N LEU A 20 -27.45 5.96 10.30
CA LEU A 20 -27.59 5.06 9.16
C LEU A 20 -26.84 5.59 7.93
N LEU A 21 -26.95 6.89 7.63
CA LEU A 21 -26.36 7.51 6.45
C LEU A 21 -24.85 7.78 6.59
N ASN A 22 -24.33 7.97 7.81
CA ASN A 22 -22.88 8.09 8.05
C ASN A 22 -22.20 6.74 8.32
N ASN A 23 -22.96 5.65 8.42
CA ASN A 23 -22.36 4.34 8.58
C ASN A 23 -21.89 3.84 7.21
N ASN A 24 -20.60 4.00 6.96
CA ASN A 24 -19.96 3.63 5.69
C ASN A 24 -19.97 2.11 5.42
N GLN A 25 -20.37 1.28 6.40
CA GLN A 25 -20.64 -0.14 6.19
C GLN A 25 -21.98 -0.39 5.48
N VAL A 26 -22.89 0.60 5.52
CA VAL A 26 -24.27 0.48 5.02
C VAL A 26 -24.48 1.27 3.74
N LEU A 27 -23.94 2.50 3.66
CA LEU A 27 -24.07 3.35 2.49
C LEU A 27 -22.72 3.96 2.15
N ASP A 28 -22.23 3.71 0.94
CA ASP A 28 -21.03 4.35 0.44
C ASP A 28 -21.33 5.76 -0.09
N ILE A 29 -20.29 6.45 -0.60
CA ILE A 29 -20.47 7.80 -1.13
C ILE A 29 -21.46 7.87 -2.29
N PHE A 30 -21.60 6.80 -3.08
CA PHE A 30 -22.50 6.75 -4.21
C PHE A 30 -23.93 6.48 -3.79
N ASP A 31 -24.14 5.61 -2.81
CA ASP A 31 -25.46 5.44 -2.22
C ASP A 31 -25.98 6.77 -1.69
N LEU A 32 -25.10 7.58 -1.08
CA LEU A 32 -25.45 8.93 -0.65
C LEU A 32 -25.73 9.88 -1.80
N ILE A 33 -24.95 9.82 -2.90
CA ILE A 33 -25.24 10.62 -4.09
C ILE A 33 -26.59 10.20 -4.72
N ASN A 34 -26.84 8.91 -4.87
CA ASN A 34 -28.09 8.38 -5.39
C ASN A 34 -29.27 8.75 -4.48
N PHE A 35 -29.10 8.63 -3.16
CA PHE A 35 -30.09 9.08 -2.18
C PHE A 35 -30.34 10.57 -2.32
N SER A 36 -29.30 11.39 -2.54
CA SER A 36 -29.44 12.83 -2.74
C SER A 36 -30.24 13.21 -3.99
N PHE A 37 -30.25 12.38 -5.03
CA PHE A 37 -31.07 12.57 -6.23
C PHE A 37 -32.57 12.31 -6.02
N ILE A 38 -32.97 11.60 -4.95
CA ILE A 38 -34.38 11.22 -4.74
C ILE A 38 -35.27 12.45 -4.50
N SER A 39 -34.80 13.44 -3.73
CA SER A 39 -35.56 14.67 -3.48
C SER A 39 -34.69 15.80 -2.93
N LYS A 40 -35.20 17.05 -3.00
CA LYS A 40 -34.57 18.21 -2.33
C LYS A 40 -34.34 18.01 -0.83
N ARG A 41 -35.18 17.20 -0.16
CA ARG A 41 -35.01 16.87 1.26
C ARG A 41 -33.82 15.92 1.45
N CYS A 42 -33.70 14.89 0.63
CA CYS A 42 -32.57 13.96 0.68
C CYS A 42 -31.24 14.67 0.38
N TYR A 43 -31.23 15.57 -0.60
CA TYR A 43 -30.08 16.44 -0.87
C TYR A 43 -29.61 17.21 0.37
N ARG A 44 -30.55 17.91 1.04
CA ARG A 44 -30.24 18.68 2.25
C ARG A 44 -29.73 17.79 3.38
N ILE A 45 -30.30 16.59 3.51
CA ILE A 45 -29.85 15.61 4.50
C ILE A 45 -28.39 15.25 4.23
N VAL A 46 -28.05 14.80 3.03
CA VAL A 46 -26.69 14.35 2.69
C VAL A 46 -25.68 15.48 2.84
N LYS A 47 -26.04 16.70 2.42
CA LYS A 47 -25.21 17.90 2.59
C LYS A 47 -24.89 18.22 4.05
N LEU A 48 -25.76 17.87 5.00
CA LEU A 48 -25.55 18.08 6.43
C LEU A 48 -24.69 16.99 7.08
N LEU A 49 -24.47 15.86 6.39
CA LEU A 49 -23.68 14.76 6.92
C LEU A 49 -22.18 15.10 6.90
N LYS A 50 -21.50 14.78 7.99
CA LYS A 50 -20.03 14.88 8.08
C LYS A 50 -19.39 13.63 7.46
N GLN A 51 -19.40 13.57 6.14
CA GLN A 51 -18.82 12.47 5.36
C GLN A 51 -17.30 12.40 5.56
N ARG A 52 -16.77 11.36 6.24
CA ARG A 52 -15.34 11.27 6.60
C ARG A 52 -14.47 10.53 5.59
N GLU A 53 -15.07 9.82 4.64
CA GLU A 53 -14.30 8.96 3.74
C GLU A 53 -13.70 9.71 2.57
N LEU A 54 -14.44 10.68 2.02
CA LEU A 54 -13.92 11.49 0.93
C LEU A 54 -12.95 12.53 1.47
N ARG A 55 -11.69 12.44 1.05
CA ARG A 55 -10.65 13.42 1.33
C ARG A 55 -10.71 14.58 0.34
N ALA A 56 -10.74 14.25 -0.95
CA ALA A 56 -10.52 15.20 -2.03
C ALA A 56 -11.05 14.69 -3.38
N TYR A 57 -10.89 15.50 -4.41
CA TYR A 57 -11.18 15.16 -5.80
C TYR A 57 -9.93 15.31 -6.68
N ASP A 58 -9.78 14.43 -7.67
CA ASP A 58 -8.88 14.70 -8.81
C ASP A 58 -9.70 14.93 -10.07
N VAL A 59 -9.33 15.93 -10.88
CA VAL A 59 -10.03 16.29 -12.11
C VAL A 59 -9.11 16.10 -13.30
N LYS A 60 -9.46 15.20 -14.22
CA LYS A 60 -8.67 14.90 -15.43
C LYS A 60 -9.41 15.37 -16.66
N ILE A 61 -8.82 16.26 -17.43
CA ILE A 61 -9.42 16.85 -18.62
C ILE A 61 -8.60 16.40 -19.82
N ARG A 62 -9.18 15.54 -20.66
CA ARG A 62 -8.56 15.08 -21.91
C ARG A 62 -9.37 15.53 -23.11
N SER A 63 -8.79 15.40 -24.30
CA SER A 63 -9.44 15.83 -25.56
C SER A 63 -10.78 15.14 -25.81
N ASN A 64 -10.93 13.88 -25.40
CA ASN A 64 -12.11 13.05 -25.66
C ASN A 64 -12.94 12.73 -24.42
N PHE A 65 -12.50 13.06 -23.20
CA PHE A 65 -13.29 12.87 -21.99
C PHE A 65 -12.81 13.71 -20.79
N ILE A 66 -13.67 13.85 -19.78
CA ILE A 66 -13.36 14.43 -18.48
C ILE A 66 -13.59 13.36 -17.41
N ASP A 67 -12.64 13.16 -16.50
CA ASP A 67 -12.80 12.31 -15.32
C ASP A 67 -12.83 13.17 -14.03
N ILE A 68 -13.68 12.78 -13.08
CA ILE A 68 -13.67 13.28 -11.70
C ILE A 68 -13.47 12.07 -10.79
N ASP A 69 -12.30 11.96 -10.18
CA ASP A 69 -11.95 10.88 -9.24
C ASP A 69 -12.24 11.32 -7.81
N PHE A 70 -12.74 10.40 -6.99
CA PHE A 70 -13.01 10.61 -5.58
C PHE A 70 -11.91 9.93 -4.77
N ILE A 71 -11.23 10.69 -3.92
CA ILE A 71 -10.02 10.26 -3.25
C ILE A 71 -10.30 10.02 -1.76
N LYS A 72 -10.00 8.80 -1.25
CA LYS A 72 -10.14 8.45 0.17
C LYS A 72 -8.83 8.60 0.97
N ALA A 73 -7.70 8.33 0.33
CA ALA A 73 -6.35 8.46 0.86
C ALA A 73 -5.39 8.81 -0.30
N GLU A 74 -4.13 9.15 -0.01
CA GLU A 74 -3.15 9.71 -0.99
C GLU A 74 -3.10 9.01 -2.35
N THR A 75 -3.35 7.70 -2.42
CA THR A 75 -3.33 6.92 -3.67
C THR A 75 -4.60 6.13 -3.94
N LYS A 76 -5.62 6.25 -3.09
CA LYS A 76 -6.82 5.40 -3.18
C LYS A 76 -8.00 6.17 -3.77
N VAL A 77 -8.18 6.01 -5.07
CA VAL A 77 -9.42 6.35 -5.79
C VAL A 77 -10.49 5.34 -5.37
N ILE A 78 -11.63 5.82 -4.89
CA ILE A 78 -12.77 4.97 -4.54
C ILE A 78 -13.86 4.98 -5.62
N ALA A 79 -13.85 6.02 -6.46
CA ALA A 79 -14.86 6.29 -7.47
C ALA A 79 -14.32 7.16 -8.60
N ARG A 80 -14.93 7.07 -9.78
CA ARG A 80 -14.69 7.97 -10.91
C ARG A 80 -15.98 8.28 -11.64
N TRP A 81 -16.20 9.55 -12.00
CA TRP A 81 -17.20 9.95 -12.98
C TRP A 81 -16.50 10.34 -14.27
N LYS A 82 -16.83 9.65 -15.37
CA LYS A 82 -16.25 9.87 -16.69
C LYS A 82 -17.28 10.43 -17.65
N PHE A 83 -16.95 11.51 -18.33
CA PHE A 83 -17.81 12.24 -19.28
C PHE A 83 -17.18 12.20 -20.66
N ASN A 84 -17.83 11.59 -21.64
CA ASN A 84 -17.29 11.49 -23.01
C ASN A 84 -17.56 12.79 -23.81
N LEU A 85 -16.53 13.33 -24.47
CA LEU A 85 -16.57 14.58 -25.25
C LEU A 85 -16.55 14.37 -26.77
N GLY A 86 -16.14 13.20 -27.28
CA GLY A 86 -16.04 12.89 -28.72
C GLY A 86 -17.37 12.45 -29.36
N GLU A 87 -17.47 12.38 -30.69
CA GLU A 87 -18.75 12.14 -31.42
C GLU A 87 -19.56 10.91 -30.96
N GLU A 88 -18.89 9.92 -30.38
CA GLU A 88 -19.49 8.76 -29.72
C GLU A 88 -20.49 9.13 -28.62
N TRP A 89 -20.46 10.33 -28.03
CA TRP A 89 -21.48 10.77 -27.07
C TRP A 89 -22.88 10.86 -27.69
N LYS A 90 -22.99 11.01 -29.02
CA LYS A 90 -24.29 11.01 -29.71
C LYS A 90 -24.97 9.63 -29.69
N THR A 91 -24.20 8.56 -29.46
CA THR A 91 -24.68 7.17 -29.49
C THR A 91 -24.47 6.42 -28.16
N ASN A 92 -23.69 6.96 -27.21
CA ASN A 92 -23.36 6.35 -25.91
C ASN A 92 -23.77 7.24 -24.71
N PRO A 93 -23.89 6.68 -23.49
CA PRO A 93 -24.21 7.45 -22.29
C PRO A 93 -23.18 8.57 -22.03
N PHE A 94 -23.70 9.77 -21.77
CA PHE A 94 -22.95 11.01 -21.49
C PHE A 94 -22.06 10.95 -20.24
N MET A 95 -22.44 10.15 -19.25
CA MET A 95 -21.74 10.00 -17.98
C MET A 95 -21.65 8.52 -17.63
N GLN A 96 -20.45 8.07 -17.27
CA GLN A 96 -20.16 6.73 -16.77
C GLN A 96 -19.66 6.85 -15.34
N ILE A 97 -20.12 5.95 -14.47
CA ILE A 97 -19.67 5.89 -13.08
C ILE A 97 -18.85 4.61 -12.90
N CYS A 98 -17.64 4.77 -12.37
CA CYS A 98 -16.72 3.66 -12.12
C CYS A 98 -16.42 3.57 -10.62
N TYR A 99 -16.26 2.34 -10.15
CA TYR A 99 -16.00 2.03 -8.75
C TYR A 99 -14.69 1.25 -8.67
N ALA A 100 -13.88 1.52 -7.67
CA ALA A 100 -12.67 0.73 -7.44
C ALA A 100 -13.03 -0.60 -6.78
N THR A 101 -13.41 -1.62 -7.58
CA THR A 101 -13.39 -3.00 -7.11
C THR A 101 -11.95 -3.51 -7.14
N LYS A 102 -11.48 -4.15 -6.05
CA LYS A 102 -10.09 -4.64 -5.89
C LYS A 102 -9.62 -5.62 -6.98
N THR A 103 -10.50 -6.07 -7.89
CA THR A 103 -10.23 -7.18 -8.81
C THR A 103 -10.67 -6.93 -10.25
N SER A 104 -11.21 -5.77 -10.61
CA SER A 104 -11.58 -5.49 -12.01
C SER A 104 -11.98 -4.04 -12.27
N ASP A 105 -11.59 -3.54 -13.44
CA ASP A 105 -12.13 -2.32 -14.07
C ASP A 105 -13.53 -2.58 -14.67
N TYR A 106 -14.50 -3.10 -13.89
CA TYR A 106 -15.86 -3.28 -14.42
C TYR A 106 -16.64 -1.95 -14.41
N TRP A 107 -17.07 -1.55 -15.60
CA TRP A 107 -17.78 -0.30 -15.88
C TRP A 107 -19.27 -0.49 -15.64
N VAL A 108 -19.86 0.24 -14.68
CA VAL A 108 -21.31 0.22 -14.47
C VAL A 108 -21.89 1.54 -14.97
N PRO A 109 -22.53 1.58 -16.15
CA PRO A 109 -23.20 2.80 -16.62
C PRO A 109 -24.35 3.16 -15.67
N ALA A 110 -24.28 4.33 -15.06
CA ALA A 110 -25.33 4.83 -14.18
C ALA A 110 -26.13 5.93 -14.89
N ARG A 111 -27.46 5.86 -14.78
CA ARG A 111 -28.39 6.81 -15.41
C ARG A 111 -28.71 7.97 -14.47
N ALA A 112 -27.76 8.86 -14.18
CA ALA A 112 -28.06 10.12 -13.48
C ALA A 112 -28.58 11.18 -14.48
N LEU A 113 -29.73 10.90 -15.10
CA LEU A 113 -30.32 11.71 -16.19
C LEU A 113 -30.53 13.19 -15.81
N HIS A 114 -30.69 13.50 -14.53
CA HIS A 114 -30.98 14.86 -14.03
C HIS A 114 -29.79 15.83 -14.08
N LEU A 115 -28.57 15.31 -14.17
CA LEU A 115 -27.36 16.13 -14.30
C LEU A 115 -26.93 16.33 -15.75
N LEU A 116 -27.58 15.61 -16.68
CA LEU A 116 -27.26 15.67 -18.10
C LEU A 116 -27.82 16.93 -18.74
N THR A 117 -27.00 17.53 -19.58
CA THR A 117 -27.37 18.63 -20.48
C THR A 117 -27.01 18.24 -21.92
N ASP A 118 -27.50 18.97 -22.91
CA ASP A 118 -27.20 18.71 -24.32
C ASP A 118 -25.69 18.87 -24.66
N ASP A 119 -24.93 19.50 -23.76
CA ASP A 119 -23.48 19.66 -23.86
C ASP A 119 -22.75 18.79 -22.80
N PRO A 120 -21.84 17.89 -23.19
CA PRO A 120 -21.15 17.02 -22.23
C PRO A 120 -20.20 17.80 -21.30
N VAL A 121 -19.66 18.95 -21.73
CA VAL A 121 -18.85 19.82 -20.86
C VAL A 121 -19.72 20.44 -19.76
N SER A 122 -20.86 21.01 -20.13
CA SER A 122 -21.84 21.58 -19.18
C SER A 122 -22.37 20.53 -18.22
N THR A 123 -22.58 19.30 -18.70
CA THR A 123 -22.92 18.14 -17.88
C THR A 123 -21.85 17.90 -16.81
N ALA A 124 -20.58 17.81 -17.21
CA ALA A 124 -19.47 17.57 -16.29
C ALA A 124 -19.32 18.70 -15.26
N VAL A 125 -19.45 19.96 -15.70
CA VAL A 125 -19.39 21.15 -14.84
C VAL A 125 -20.53 21.16 -13.81
N ASN A 126 -21.77 20.91 -14.24
CA ASN A 126 -22.93 20.88 -13.35
C ASN A 126 -22.83 19.71 -12.35
N SER A 127 -22.34 18.57 -12.82
CA SER A 127 -22.08 17.39 -12.00
C SER A 127 -21.03 17.67 -10.93
N PHE A 128 -19.93 18.32 -11.30
CA PHE A 128 -18.89 18.71 -10.36
C PHE A 128 -19.38 19.74 -9.33
N ARG A 129 -20.11 20.78 -9.77
CA ARG A 129 -20.69 21.78 -8.86
C ARG A 129 -21.67 21.14 -7.86
N TYR A 130 -22.47 20.18 -8.32
CA TYR A 130 -23.35 19.42 -7.47
C TYR A 130 -22.56 18.64 -6.41
N LEU A 131 -21.50 17.94 -6.82
CA LEU A 131 -20.63 17.22 -5.89
C LEU A 131 -19.96 18.14 -4.87
N MET A 132 -19.43 19.28 -5.30
CA MET A 132 -18.78 20.25 -4.42
C MET A 132 -19.75 20.89 -3.41
N ASP A 133 -21.01 21.10 -3.79
CA ASP A 133 -22.03 21.59 -2.84
C ASP A 133 -22.50 20.48 -1.87
N LEU A 134 -22.49 19.22 -2.32
CA LEU A 134 -22.88 18.06 -1.52
C LEU A 134 -21.78 17.62 -0.53
N PHE A 135 -20.53 17.60 -1.00
CA PHE A 135 -19.35 17.22 -0.25
C PHE A 135 -18.23 18.25 -0.50
N PRO A 136 -18.15 19.31 0.31
CA PRO A 136 -17.16 20.37 0.13
C PRO A 136 -15.76 19.86 0.50
N ARG A 137 -15.03 19.36 -0.50
CA ARG A 137 -13.68 18.80 -0.38
C ARG A 137 -12.71 19.50 -1.33
N PRO A 138 -11.41 19.61 -0.98
CA PRO A 138 -10.42 20.19 -1.86
C PRO A 138 -10.26 19.38 -3.16
N VAL A 139 -9.76 20.05 -4.19
CA VAL A 139 -9.23 19.39 -5.38
C VAL A 139 -7.75 19.14 -5.13
N ASP A 140 -7.32 17.88 -5.13
CA ASP A 140 -5.93 17.51 -4.91
C ASP A 140 -5.16 17.65 -6.24
N ASP A 141 -5.52 16.89 -7.28
CA ASP A 141 -4.83 16.93 -8.59
C ASP A 141 -5.75 17.45 -9.72
N ILE A 142 -5.22 18.33 -10.57
CA ILE A 142 -5.79 18.66 -11.87
C ILE A 142 -4.85 18.16 -12.95
N ILE A 143 -5.31 17.25 -13.79
CA ILE A 143 -4.54 16.70 -14.92
C ILE A 143 -5.14 17.21 -16.23
N ILE A 144 -4.35 17.88 -17.05
CA ILE A 144 -4.81 18.45 -18.32
C ILE A 144 -4.03 17.77 -19.45
N ASP A 145 -4.73 17.13 -20.37
CA ASP A 145 -4.17 16.58 -21.61
C ASP A 145 -4.63 17.45 -22.79
N LEU A 146 -3.67 18.11 -23.45
CA LEU A 146 -3.88 19.18 -24.42
C LEU A 146 -3.61 18.75 -25.87
N ASP A 147 -3.94 17.50 -26.21
CA ASP A 147 -3.92 17.00 -27.59
C ASP A 147 -4.93 17.77 -28.49
N GLY A 148 -4.57 19.00 -28.90
CA GLY A 148 -5.10 19.69 -30.09
C GLY A 148 -6.17 20.77 -29.92
N SER A 149 -6.61 21.20 -28.73
CA SER A 149 -7.68 22.22 -28.64
C SER A 149 -7.58 23.21 -27.47
N ASN A 150 -8.05 24.45 -27.71
CA ASN A 150 -8.32 25.48 -26.68
C ASN A 150 -9.43 25.07 -25.68
N GLN A 151 -9.97 23.86 -25.78
CA GLN A 151 -11.14 23.41 -25.04
C GLN A 151 -10.82 23.20 -23.56
N SER A 152 -9.69 22.58 -23.21
CA SER A 152 -9.35 22.28 -21.82
C SER A 152 -9.23 23.54 -20.95
N LYS A 153 -8.74 24.65 -21.52
CA LYS A 153 -8.72 25.96 -20.85
C LYS A 153 -10.13 26.45 -20.49
N ARG A 154 -11.05 26.37 -21.45
CA ARG A 154 -12.46 26.76 -21.26
C ARG A 154 -13.13 25.85 -20.24
N ILE A 155 -12.80 24.56 -20.25
CA ILE A 155 -13.31 23.57 -19.29
C ILE A 155 -12.85 23.93 -17.87
N ILE A 156 -11.56 24.15 -17.62
CA ILE A 156 -11.06 24.48 -16.27
C ILE A 156 -11.77 25.72 -15.71
N LYS A 157 -11.86 26.78 -16.52
CA LYS A 157 -12.60 28.00 -16.15
C LYS A 157 -14.07 27.72 -15.84
N ALA A 158 -14.72 26.85 -16.62
CA ALA A 158 -16.11 26.49 -16.40
C ALA A 158 -16.34 25.69 -15.11
N PHE A 159 -15.40 24.81 -14.75
CA PHE A 159 -15.44 24.05 -13.49
C PHE A 159 -15.40 24.97 -12.26
N GLY A 160 -14.81 26.17 -12.37
CA GLY A 160 -14.74 27.13 -11.26
C GLY A 160 -13.83 26.68 -10.12
N ILE A 161 -12.83 25.84 -10.42
CA ILE A 161 -11.83 25.41 -9.45
C ILE A 161 -10.83 26.55 -9.30
N ASP A 162 -10.76 27.13 -8.11
CA ASP A 162 -9.89 28.28 -7.80
C ASP A 162 -8.54 27.86 -7.21
N GLN A 163 -8.43 26.63 -6.69
CA GLN A 163 -7.21 26.09 -6.11
C GLN A 163 -7.07 24.58 -6.28
N CYS A 164 -5.83 24.09 -6.36
CA CYS A 164 -5.48 22.68 -6.24
C CYS A 164 -4.14 22.48 -5.52
N GLU A 165 -3.86 21.27 -5.05
CA GLU A 165 -2.55 20.93 -4.49
C GLU A 165 -1.52 20.70 -5.63
N ILE A 166 -1.93 19.95 -6.66
CA ILE A 166 -1.09 19.55 -7.79
C ILE A 166 -1.76 19.92 -9.12
N LEU A 167 -0.99 20.47 -10.05
CA LEU A 167 -1.39 20.67 -11.45
C LEU A 167 -0.45 19.91 -12.38
N ARG A 168 -0.99 19.05 -13.23
CA ARG A 168 -0.24 18.33 -14.27
C ARG A 168 -0.71 18.76 -15.65
N ILE A 169 0.23 19.18 -16.48
CA ILE A 169 -0.02 19.58 -17.87
C ILE A 169 0.70 18.60 -18.77
N ASN A 170 -0.07 17.83 -19.52
CA ASN A 170 0.41 16.82 -20.46
C ASN A 170 0.03 17.28 -21.88
N ASN A 171 0.97 17.19 -22.82
CA ASN A 171 0.67 17.44 -24.23
C ASN A 171 1.74 16.76 -25.08
N LYS A 172 1.33 16.18 -26.21
CA LYS A 172 2.28 15.72 -27.22
C LYS A 172 2.86 16.87 -28.03
N ASN A 173 2.11 17.95 -28.19
CA ASN A 173 2.52 19.12 -28.95
C ASN A 173 3.14 20.17 -28.06
N LYS A 174 3.97 21.02 -28.67
CA LYS A 174 4.52 22.20 -28.03
C LYS A 174 3.42 23.17 -27.62
N MET A 175 3.47 23.64 -26.38
CA MET A 175 2.54 24.57 -25.79
C MET A 175 3.15 25.97 -25.71
N SER A 176 2.32 26.96 -26.06
CA SER A 176 2.76 28.34 -26.04
C SER A 176 2.91 28.89 -24.62
N LYS A 177 3.82 29.84 -24.46
CA LYS A 177 4.08 30.55 -23.20
C LYS A 177 2.80 31.21 -22.68
N SER A 178 1.99 31.82 -23.55
CA SER A 178 0.72 32.46 -23.16
C SER A 178 -0.27 31.49 -22.55
N ASP A 179 -0.34 30.27 -23.09
CA ASP A 179 -1.34 29.29 -22.70
C ASP A 179 -1.10 28.76 -21.29
N VAL A 180 0.16 28.50 -20.96
CA VAL A 180 0.53 28.01 -19.63
C VAL A 180 0.31 29.10 -18.58
N ILE A 181 0.71 30.35 -18.88
CA ILE A 181 0.48 31.50 -18.00
C ILE A 181 -1.02 31.64 -17.72
N GLU A 182 -1.86 31.51 -18.73
CA GLU A 182 -3.31 31.64 -18.58
C GLU A 182 -3.90 30.54 -17.66
N ILE A 183 -3.46 29.29 -17.83
CA ILE A 183 -3.90 28.18 -16.96
C ILE A 183 -3.45 28.42 -15.52
N MET A 184 -2.18 28.76 -15.31
CA MET A 184 -1.62 29.02 -13.98
C MET A 184 -2.22 30.27 -13.31
N LYS A 185 -2.77 31.22 -14.08
CA LYS A 185 -3.54 32.35 -13.55
C LYS A 185 -4.97 31.97 -13.16
N THR A 186 -5.49 30.86 -13.70
CA THR A 186 -6.86 30.41 -13.46
C THR A 186 -6.98 29.65 -12.14
N VAL A 187 -5.94 28.89 -11.75
CA VAL A 187 -5.96 28.04 -10.56
C VAL A 187 -4.76 28.33 -9.67
N LYS A 188 -4.99 28.57 -8.38
CA LYS A 188 -3.93 28.68 -7.38
C LYS A 188 -3.39 27.29 -7.02
N ILE A 189 -2.11 27.05 -7.32
CA ILE A 189 -1.44 25.78 -7.06
C ILE A 189 -0.68 25.89 -5.74
N LYS A 190 -0.93 24.98 -4.80
CA LYS A 190 -0.35 25.06 -3.45
C LYS A 190 0.95 24.30 -3.28
N GLU A 191 1.09 23.12 -3.89
CA GLU A 191 2.26 22.26 -3.69
C GLU A 191 3.12 22.14 -4.94
N SER A 192 2.55 21.65 -6.05
CA SER A 192 3.36 21.18 -7.17
C SER A 192 2.73 21.45 -8.54
N ILE A 193 3.57 21.78 -9.51
CA ILE A 193 3.22 21.78 -10.93
C ILE A 193 4.13 20.82 -11.70
N CYS A 194 3.54 20.03 -12.58
CA CYS A 194 4.23 19.08 -13.44
C CYS A 194 3.98 19.42 -14.90
N PHE A 195 5.06 19.59 -15.65
CA PHE A 195 5.04 19.79 -17.10
C PHE A 195 5.53 18.53 -17.79
N ASP A 196 4.60 17.88 -18.49
CA ASP A 196 4.82 16.73 -19.38
C ASP A 196 4.45 17.16 -20.82
N VAL A 197 4.99 18.31 -21.24
CA VAL A 197 4.63 19.06 -22.45
C VAL A 197 5.80 19.93 -22.93
N ASP A 198 6.06 19.93 -24.23
CA ASP A 198 7.11 20.79 -24.80
C ASP A 198 6.74 22.26 -24.60
N LEU A 199 7.63 23.05 -23.98
CA LEU A 199 7.36 24.46 -23.67
C LEU A 199 8.09 25.38 -24.66
N GLU A 200 7.49 26.53 -24.97
CA GLU A 200 8.20 27.63 -25.64
C GLU A 200 9.41 28.11 -24.83
N SER A 201 10.48 28.48 -25.55
CA SER A 201 11.71 28.99 -24.94
C SER A 201 11.43 30.24 -24.11
N GLY A 202 12.11 30.38 -22.96
CA GLY A 202 11.96 31.54 -22.07
C GLY A 202 10.85 31.40 -21.01
N PHE A 203 10.02 30.35 -21.08
CA PHE A 203 9.04 30.02 -20.05
C PHE A 203 9.67 29.13 -18.96
N PRO A 204 9.37 29.28 -17.65
CA PRO A 204 8.64 30.35 -16.95
C PRO A 204 9.51 31.48 -16.35
N TYR A 205 10.86 31.41 -16.45
CA TYR A 205 11.76 32.28 -15.68
C TYR A 205 11.75 33.77 -16.09
N GLU A 206 11.29 34.10 -17.29
CA GLU A 206 11.26 35.50 -17.79
C GLU A 206 10.06 36.32 -17.30
N ASN A 207 9.03 35.68 -16.71
CA ASN A 207 7.73 36.34 -16.49
C ASN A 207 7.48 36.83 -15.07
N GLY A 208 8.42 36.63 -14.13
CA GLY A 208 8.20 36.96 -12.72
C GLY A 208 7.02 36.21 -12.07
N MET A 209 6.57 35.11 -12.68
CA MET A 209 5.49 34.30 -12.12
C MET A 209 5.94 33.63 -10.83
N ILE A 210 5.07 33.68 -9.82
CA ILE A 210 5.22 32.90 -8.60
C ILE A 210 4.81 31.47 -8.94
N LEU A 211 5.80 30.58 -8.96
CA LEU A 211 5.59 29.15 -9.13
C LEU A 211 5.22 28.51 -7.77
N PRO A 212 4.51 27.37 -7.78
CA PRO A 212 4.31 26.61 -6.55
C PRO A 212 5.65 26.10 -6.01
N PRO A 213 5.69 25.63 -4.75
CA PRO A 213 6.92 25.17 -4.11
C PRO A 213 7.71 24.13 -4.90
N ARG A 214 7.02 23.27 -5.65
CA ARG A 214 7.64 22.20 -6.45
C ARG A 214 7.31 22.36 -7.92
N VAL A 215 8.34 22.26 -8.76
CA VAL A 215 8.19 22.26 -10.22
C VAL A 215 8.84 21.01 -10.78
N HIS A 216 8.08 20.25 -11.55
CA HIS A 216 8.56 19.08 -12.27
C HIS A 216 8.54 19.37 -13.78
N LEU A 217 9.66 19.14 -14.43
CA LEU A 217 9.86 19.23 -15.87
C LEU A 217 10.22 17.83 -16.35
N SER A 218 9.45 17.24 -17.25
CA SER A 218 9.66 15.87 -17.75
C SER A 218 10.01 15.86 -19.23
N ARG A 219 10.30 14.68 -19.80
CA ARG A 219 10.50 14.44 -21.26
C ARG A 219 11.60 15.28 -21.92
N GLY A 220 12.63 15.68 -21.17
CA GLY A 220 13.78 16.39 -21.75
C GLY A 220 13.52 17.84 -22.12
N GLN A 221 12.44 18.41 -21.62
CA GLN A 221 11.94 19.73 -21.99
C GLN A 221 12.58 20.87 -21.18
N ALA A 222 13.25 20.52 -20.09
CA ALA A 222 13.93 21.48 -19.25
C ALA A 222 15.11 22.11 -20.00
N THR A 223 14.98 23.37 -20.41
CA THR A 223 16.14 24.10 -20.94
C THR A 223 17.11 24.42 -19.81
N ARG A 224 18.37 24.64 -20.16
CA ARG A 224 19.42 25.15 -19.27
C ARG A 224 18.92 26.32 -18.42
N GLU A 225 18.28 27.30 -19.07
CA GLU A 225 17.78 28.49 -18.38
C GLU A 225 16.61 28.18 -17.45
N MET A 226 15.72 27.25 -17.82
CA MET A 226 14.65 26.80 -16.91
C MET A 226 15.21 26.16 -15.66
N ILE A 227 16.23 25.30 -15.79
CA ILE A 227 16.85 24.61 -14.67
C ILE A 227 17.55 25.60 -13.73
N PHE A 228 18.32 26.54 -14.28
CA PHE A 228 19.23 27.37 -13.47
C PHE A 228 18.76 28.79 -13.18
N ARG A 229 17.65 29.25 -13.76
CA ARG A 229 17.09 30.61 -13.52
C ARG A 229 15.68 30.61 -12.96
N MET A 230 15.01 29.46 -12.91
CA MET A 230 13.68 29.36 -12.33
C MET A 230 13.72 29.59 -10.82
N LYS A 231 12.74 30.36 -10.32
CA LYS A 231 12.57 30.61 -8.89
C LYS A 231 11.53 29.65 -8.32
N SER A 232 12.01 28.57 -7.72
CA SER A 232 11.19 27.59 -7.00
C SER A 232 12.02 26.95 -5.90
N PRO A 233 11.44 26.67 -4.71
CA PRO A 233 12.11 25.91 -3.65
C PRO A 233 12.61 24.55 -4.11
N PHE A 234 11.82 23.84 -4.91
CA PHE A 234 12.17 22.53 -5.45
C PHE A 234 11.99 22.50 -6.96
N ILE A 235 13.04 22.10 -7.67
CA ILE A 235 13.05 21.92 -9.12
C ILE A 235 13.47 20.49 -9.42
N PHE A 236 12.64 19.77 -10.16
CA PHE A 236 12.90 18.41 -10.62
C PHE A 236 12.85 18.41 -12.14
N ALA A 237 13.95 18.07 -12.79
CA ALA A 237 14.06 18.01 -14.24
C ALA A 237 14.45 16.59 -14.64
N TRP A 238 13.57 15.89 -15.36
CA TRP A 238 13.72 14.49 -15.77
C TRP A 238 13.91 14.37 -17.28
N ASP A 239 14.60 13.30 -17.69
CA ASP A 239 14.90 12.97 -19.08
C ASP A 239 15.62 14.08 -19.85
N CYS A 240 16.35 14.97 -19.17
CA CYS A 240 16.99 16.15 -19.74
C CYS A 240 17.95 15.80 -20.88
N GLU A 241 17.92 16.56 -21.98
CA GLU A 241 18.99 16.52 -22.97
C GLU A 241 20.19 17.35 -22.50
N ILE A 242 21.17 16.69 -21.89
CA ILE A 242 22.35 17.33 -21.30
C ILE A 242 23.32 17.92 -22.33
N THR A 243 23.11 17.70 -23.64
CA THR A 243 23.99 18.24 -24.70
C THR A 243 24.10 19.76 -24.71
N LYS A 244 23.24 20.46 -23.96
CA LYS A 244 23.20 21.91 -23.80
C LYS A 244 23.52 22.41 -22.38
N ILE A 245 23.89 21.51 -21.46
CA ILE A 245 24.23 21.84 -20.07
C ILE A 245 25.68 21.45 -19.82
N THR A 246 26.51 22.42 -19.42
CA THR A 246 27.92 22.20 -19.12
C THR A 246 28.16 22.15 -17.60
N PRO A 247 29.28 21.59 -17.11
CA PRO A 247 29.68 21.72 -15.71
C PRO A 247 29.74 23.17 -15.23
N ASP A 248 30.09 24.11 -16.11
CA ASP A 248 30.15 25.53 -15.80
C ASP A 248 28.77 26.10 -15.46
N ASP A 249 27.69 25.58 -16.05
CA ASP A 249 26.34 26.02 -15.73
C ASP A 249 25.93 25.70 -14.29
N PHE A 250 26.37 24.54 -13.78
CA PHE A 250 26.18 24.15 -12.39
C PHE A 250 27.07 24.98 -11.44
N ASN A 251 28.33 25.22 -11.83
CA ASN A 251 29.23 26.10 -11.05
C ASN A 251 28.63 27.50 -10.94
N ASP A 252 28.22 28.07 -12.06
CA ASP A 252 27.58 29.38 -12.15
C ASP A 252 26.30 29.44 -11.31
N PHE A 253 25.45 28.40 -11.37
CA PHE A 253 24.27 28.31 -10.54
C PHE A 253 24.61 28.28 -9.05
N ALA A 254 25.56 27.41 -8.64
CA ALA A 254 25.99 27.29 -7.26
C ALA A 254 26.59 28.60 -6.75
N ILE A 255 27.42 29.29 -7.55
CA ILE A 255 28.04 30.58 -7.19
C ILE A 255 26.98 31.66 -7.06
N ARG A 256 26.03 31.74 -8.00
CA ARG A 256 24.91 32.69 -7.92
C ARG A 256 24.06 32.43 -6.68
N TRP A 257 23.71 31.18 -6.41
CA TRP A 257 22.92 30.82 -5.23
C TRP A 257 23.67 31.09 -3.93
N TYR A 258 24.95 30.73 -3.84
CA TYR A 258 25.79 30.98 -2.67
C TYR A 258 25.89 32.46 -2.31
N ASN A 259 25.96 33.33 -3.32
CA ASN A 259 25.98 34.79 -3.15
C ASN A 259 24.57 35.42 -3.10
N SER A 260 23.51 34.62 -3.21
CA SER A 260 22.13 35.10 -3.22
C SER A 260 21.61 35.31 -1.79
N THR A 261 20.68 36.24 -1.63
CA THR A 261 19.86 36.36 -0.41
C THR A 261 18.63 35.45 -0.45
N ASP A 262 18.49 34.62 -1.48
CA ASP A 262 17.37 33.71 -1.65
C ASP A 262 17.49 32.50 -0.69
N THR A 263 16.76 32.59 0.42
CA THR A 263 16.65 31.50 1.41
C THR A 263 15.53 30.52 1.08
N SER A 264 14.82 30.68 -0.04
CA SER A 264 13.67 29.85 -0.40
C SER A 264 14.05 28.61 -1.19
N PHE A 265 15.15 28.65 -1.94
CA PHE A 265 15.66 27.49 -2.69
C PHE A 265 16.12 26.37 -1.76
N GLN A 266 15.71 25.13 -2.05
CA GLN A 266 16.01 23.95 -1.24
C GLN A 266 16.64 22.82 -2.04
N THR A 267 16.15 22.52 -3.25
CA THR A 267 16.60 21.34 -4.00
C THR A 267 16.49 21.53 -5.50
N LEU A 268 17.55 21.11 -6.20
CA LEU A 268 17.56 20.90 -7.64
C LEU A 268 17.91 19.43 -7.91
N VAL A 269 17.03 18.72 -8.62
CA VAL A 269 17.27 17.38 -9.14
C VAL A 269 17.26 17.47 -10.66
N VAL A 270 18.33 17.00 -11.29
CA VAL A 270 18.43 16.89 -12.75
C VAL A 270 18.79 15.45 -13.09
N ASN A 271 17.98 14.82 -13.92
CA ASN A 271 18.17 13.47 -14.44
C ASN A 271 18.19 13.53 -15.98
N TRP A 272 19.09 12.77 -16.61
CA TRP A 272 19.28 12.70 -18.06
C TRP A 272 19.51 11.24 -18.51
N ASN A 273 18.88 10.85 -19.63
CA ASN A 273 18.89 9.45 -20.11
C ASN A 273 19.93 9.15 -21.21
N LYS A 274 20.54 10.17 -21.83
CA LYS A 274 21.55 9.98 -22.88
C LYS A 274 22.94 10.31 -22.32
N ALA A 275 23.77 9.27 -22.19
CA ALA A 275 25.14 9.36 -21.72
C ALA A 275 25.96 10.33 -22.60
N SER A 276 26.34 11.47 -22.05
CA SER A 276 27.44 12.27 -22.57
C SER A 276 28.38 12.58 -21.41
N GLY A 277 29.30 11.65 -21.17
CA GLY A 277 30.40 11.79 -20.22
C GLY A 277 30.01 11.80 -18.74
N ASN A 278 31.01 11.60 -17.89
CA ASN A 278 30.89 11.92 -16.47
C ASN A 278 30.86 13.45 -16.33
N LEU A 279 29.82 13.99 -15.69
CA LEU A 279 29.77 15.41 -15.35
C LEU A 279 30.70 15.67 -14.16
N THR A 280 31.95 16.01 -14.42
CA THR A 280 32.91 16.38 -13.36
C THR A 280 32.72 17.85 -13.00
N LEU A 281 32.10 18.12 -11.85
CA LEU A 281 31.95 19.47 -11.33
C LEU A 281 33.25 19.91 -10.63
N ASN A 282 33.92 20.94 -11.14
CA ASN A 282 35.11 21.52 -10.51
C ASN A 282 34.76 22.57 -9.43
N ILE A 283 33.80 22.24 -8.56
CA ILE A 283 33.30 23.13 -7.50
C ILE A 283 34.33 23.39 -6.40
N ALA A 284 35.39 22.57 -6.32
CA ALA A 284 36.50 22.72 -5.38
C ALA A 284 37.30 24.01 -5.57
N THR A 285 37.25 24.60 -6.77
CA THR A 285 37.94 25.86 -7.06
C THR A 285 37.20 27.10 -6.56
N TYR A 286 35.89 26.99 -6.27
CA TYR A 286 35.04 28.13 -5.95
C TYR A 286 34.51 28.14 -4.51
N PHE A 287 34.52 26.99 -3.84
CA PHE A 287 33.96 26.85 -2.50
C PHE A 287 34.94 26.18 -1.57
N ASP A 288 34.95 26.60 -0.30
CA ASP A 288 35.56 25.84 0.79
C ASP A 288 34.77 24.53 0.97
N LEU A 289 35.17 23.51 0.20
CA LEU A 289 34.57 22.20 0.29
C LEU A 289 35.00 21.55 1.61
N HIS A 290 34.08 21.53 2.56
CA HIS A 290 34.22 20.63 3.70
C HIS A 290 34.02 19.20 3.22
N LYS A 291 34.89 18.29 3.66
CA LYS A 291 34.65 16.85 3.54
C LYS A 291 33.25 16.55 4.09
N TYR A 292 32.58 15.59 3.45
CA TYR A 292 31.27 15.09 3.89
C TYR A 292 31.25 14.92 5.42
N ASP A 293 30.46 15.76 6.08
CA ASP A 293 30.28 15.76 7.54
C ASP A 293 28.89 15.23 7.84
N GLU A 294 28.83 13.95 8.19
CA GLU A 294 27.62 13.23 8.56
C GLU A 294 26.84 13.90 9.71
N LYS A 295 27.51 14.72 10.55
CA LYS A 295 26.86 15.48 11.62
C LYS A 295 26.04 16.67 11.09
N ARG A 296 26.29 17.14 9.87
CA ARG A 296 25.67 18.35 9.28
C ARG A 296 24.47 18.10 8.35
N ARG A 297 24.28 16.90 7.75
CA ARG A 297 23.29 16.70 6.66
C ARG A 297 22.46 15.39 6.70
N GLY A 298 22.17 14.87 7.89
CA GLY A 298 21.66 13.50 8.11
C GLY A 298 20.42 13.03 7.31
N ARG A 299 20.40 11.73 7.00
CA ARG A 299 19.18 10.95 6.65
C ARG A 299 18.85 9.80 7.62
N TYR A 300 19.72 9.50 8.59
CA TYR A 300 19.39 8.70 9.79
C TYR A 300 19.77 9.40 11.10
N VAL A 301 19.03 10.47 11.41
CA VAL A 301 19.32 11.40 12.51
C VAL A 301 19.22 10.78 13.90
N ARG A 302 18.63 9.59 14.08
CA ARG A 302 18.42 9.02 15.43
C ARG A 302 19.33 7.84 15.73
N ILE A 303 19.45 6.84 14.85
CA ILE A 303 20.30 5.67 15.12
C ILE A 303 21.78 6.02 14.97
N ASN A 304 22.15 6.73 13.89
CA ASN A 304 23.55 7.15 13.73
C ASN A 304 23.94 8.15 14.80
N PHE A 305 23.03 9.07 15.17
CA PHE A 305 23.25 9.98 16.29
C PHE A 305 23.39 9.24 17.62
N SER A 306 22.57 8.23 17.90
CA SER A 306 22.69 7.44 19.14
C SER A 306 24.00 6.67 19.24
N LEU A 307 24.66 6.38 18.11
CA LEU A 307 25.98 5.74 18.07
C LEU A 307 27.14 6.72 18.36
N ILE A 308 26.93 8.05 18.32
CA ILE A 308 27.99 9.06 18.50
C ILE A 308 28.53 9.08 19.94
N SER A 309 27.66 8.96 20.94
CA SER A 309 28.05 9.00 22.35
C SER A 309 26.96 8.44 23.27
N LYS A 310 27.33 8.09 24.51
CA LYS A 310 26.36 7.72 25.57
C LYS A 310 25.30 8.81 25.79
N ARG A 311 25.67 10.09 25.63
CA ARG A 311 24.72 11.22 25.75
C ARG A 311 23.72 11.22 24.60
N CYS A 312 24.17 11.04 23.37
CA CYS A 312 23.31 10.96 22.20
C CYS A 312 22.38 9.74 22.25
N TYR A 313 22.87 8.59 22.72
CA TYR A 313 22.04 7.41 22.98
C TYR A 313 20.88 7.72 23.93
N ARG A 314 21.16 8.36 25.07
CA ARG A 314 20.12 8.74 26.04
C ARG A 314 19.10 9.71 25.45
N ILE A 315 19.55 10.68 24.66
CA ILE A 315 18.67 11.63 23.97
C ILE A 315 17.74 10.87 23.04
N VAL A 316 18.28 10.01 22.16
CA VAL A 316 17.47 9.28 21.17
C VAL A 316 16.48 8.36 21.86
N LYS A 317 16.92 7.61 22.88
CA LYS A 317 16.07 6.73 23.68
C LYS A 317 14.90 7.48 24.35
N SER A 318 15.07 8.76 24.68
CA SER A 318 14.01 9.58 25.30
C SER A 318 12.99 10.13 24.29
N LEU A 319 13.28 10.07 22.99
CA LEU A 319 12.37 10.58 21.97
C LEU A 319 11.17 9.63 21.78
N LYS A 320 9.99 10.18 21.48
CA LYS A 320 8.86 9.37 21.03
C LYS A 320 9.10 8.93 19.59
N HIS A 321 9.08 7.62 19.34
CA HIS A 321 9.28 7.01 18.02
C HIS A 321 7.93 6.51 17.48
N ARG A 322 7.12 7.42 16.93
CA ARG A 322 5.75 7.10 16.50
C ARG A 322 5.70 6.34 15.17
N GLU A 323 6.73 6.49 14.35
CA GLU A 323 6.81 5.94 12.99
C GLU A 323 7.19 4.45 13.00
N LEU A 324 8.24 4.06 13.72
CA LEU A 324 8.62 2.65 13.84
C LEU A 324 7.58 1.88 14.67
N LYS A 325 6.96 0.86 14.07
CA LYS A 325 5.94 0.01 14.69
C LYS A 325 6.50 -1.32 15.16
N VAL A 326 7.20 -2.02 14.28
CA VAL A 326 7.69 -3.39 14.50
C VAL A 326 9.03 -3.59 13.79
N TYR A 327 9.66 -4.73 14.05
CA TYR A 327 10.82 -5.22 13.31
C TYR A 327 10.50 -6.51 12.58
N ASP A 328 11.09 -6.69 11.40
CA ASP A 328 11.16 -8.00 10.75
C ASP A 328 12.62 -8.45 10.72
N ILE A 329 12.88 -9.69 11.11
CA ILE A 329 14.24 -10.25 11.21
C ILE A 329 14.34 -11.45 10.30
N ARG A 330 15.39 -11.49 9.47
CA ARG A 330 15.62 -12.56 8.50
C ARG A 330 17.04 -13.06 8.64
N ILE A 331 17.18 -14.33 9.04
CA ILE A 331 18.47 -15.02 9.11
C ILE A 331 18.66 -15.81 7.82
N LYS A 332 19.66 -15.41 7.03
CA LYS A 332 20.13 -16.11 5.82
C LYS A 332 21.60 -16.50 6.03
N ASN A 333 22.16 -17.31 5.14
CA ASN A 333 23.47 -17.94 5.36
C ASN A 333 24.59 -16.92 5.46
N GLU A 334 24.66 -16.04 4.49
CA GLU A 334 25.74 -15.05 4.40
C GLU A 334 25.40 -13.78 5.14
N HIS A 335 24.16 -13.60 5.61
CA HIS A 335 23.78 -12.37 6.27
C HIS A 335 22.51 -12.45 7.10
N ILE A 336 22.44 -11.58 8.09
CA ILE A 336 21.24 -11.33 8.90
C ILE A 336 20.69 -9.95 8.55
N GLU A 337 19.38 -9.87 8.36
CA GLU A 337 18.68 -8.61 8.06
C GLU A 337 17.74 -8.26 9.21
N ILE A 338 17.75 -7.00 9.63
CA ILE A 338 16.80 -6.40 10.55
C ILE A 338 16.14 -5.23 9.82
N ASP A 339 14.88 -5.40 9.46
CA ASP A 339 14.07 -4.39 8.79
C ASP A 339 13.29 -3.55 9.81
N PHE A 340 13.25 -2.24 9.60
CA PHE A 340 12.52 -1.28 10.41
C PHE A 340 11.17 -0.99 9.75
N ILE A 341 10.06 -1.42 10.37
CA ILE A 341 8.73 -1.38 9.71
C ILE A 341 7.86 -0.25 10.26
N ARG A 342 7.40 0.64 9.37
CA ARG A 342 6.55 1.80 9.70
C ARG A 342 5.05 1.50 9.57
N SER A 343 4.67 0.69 8.60
CA SER A 343 3.28 0.27 8.35
C SER A 343 3.28 -1.16 7.81
N GLU A 344 2.11 -1.79 7.63
CA GLU A 344 1.99 -3.21 7.25
C GLU A 344 2.81 -3.63 6.01
N LEU A 345 3.13 -2.68 5.13
CA LEU A 345 3.80 -2.92 3.85
C LEU A 345 5.06 -2.08 3.64
N GLU A 346 5.47 -1.28 4.63
CA GLU A 346 6.52 -0.29 4.42
C GLU A 346 7.65 -0.44 5.44
N ALA A 347 8.81 -0.87 4.92
CA ALA A 347 10.07 -0.78 5.62
C ALA A 347 10.71 0.59 5.37
N ILE A 348 11.29 1.21 6.39
CA ILE A 348 11.94 2.54 6.33
C ILE A 348 13.47 2.46 6.40
N GLY A 349 14.00 1.28 6.62
CA GLY A 349 15.44 1.01 6.68
C GLY A 349 15.71 -0.46 6.91
N ARG A 350 16.96 -0.87 6.67
CA ARG A 350 17.47 -2.22 6.94
C ARG A 350 18.87 -2.17 7.50
N TRP A 351 19.15 -3.01 8.49
CA TRP A 351 20.50 -3.38 8.87
C TRP A 351 20.79 -4.78 8.35
N LYS A 352 21.86 -4.93 7.57
CA LYS A 352 22.34 -6.19 7.02
C LYS A 352 23.72 -6.48 7.59
N PHE A 353 23.87 -7.62 8.26
CA PHE A 353 25.12 -8.09 8.83
C PHE A 353 25.63 -9.21 7.95
N ASN A 354 26.76 -9.02 7.27
CA ASN A 354 27.34 -10.10 6.46
C ASN A 354 28.22 -11.00 7.35
N LEU A 355 28.05 -12.32 7.23
CA LEU A 355 28.63 -13.37 8.07
C LEU A 355 29.57 -14.33 7.29
N GLY A 356 29.69 -14.17 5.96
CA GLY A 356 30.48 -15.08 5.11
C GLY A 356 32.00 -14.94 5.27
N GLU A 357 32.72 -16.05 5.07
CA GLU A 357 34.20 -16.13 5.12
C GLU A 357 34.90 -15.43 3.95
N GLU A 358 34.21 -15.16 2.83
CA GLU A 358 34.78 -14.59 1.61
C GLU A 358 35.13 -13.09 1.69
N PHE A 359 34.82 -12.41 2.80
CA PHE A 359 35.29 -11.04 2.99
C PHE A 359 36.68 -11.06 3.64
N GLU A 360 37.72 -11.05 2.80
CA GLU A 360 39.12 -10.76 3.20
C GLU A 360 39.27 -9.42 3.95
N THR A 361 38.22 -8.59 3.96
CA THR A 361 38.13 -7.34 4.70
C THR A 361 37.06 -7.47 5.78
N LYS A 362 37.41 -7.06 7.01
CA LYS A 362 36.62 -7.13 8.25
C LYS A 362 35.10 -7.12 8.05
N PRO A 363 34.32 -7.87 8.84
CA PRO A 363 32.88 -7.94 8.64
C PRO A 363 32.23 -6.55 8.85
N LEU A 364 31.19 -6.26 8.07
CA LEU A 364 30.55 -4.95 7.99
C LEU A 364 29.05 -5.06 8.26
N VAL A 365 28.53 -4.09 9.02
CA VAL A 365 27.09 -3.79 9.10
C VAL A 365 26.77 -2.82 7.98
N GLN A 366 25.96 -3.26 7.03
CA GLN A 366 25.44 -2.43 5.94
C GLN A 366 24.06 -1.90 6.32
N ILE A 367 23.94 -0.58 6.34
CA ILE A 367 22.70 0.14 6.62
C ILE A 367 22.13 0.60 5.29
N TYR A 368 20.90 0.19 4.99
CA TYR A 368 20.20 0.53 3.75
C TYR A 368 18.99 1.42 4.01
N ASP A 369 18.80 2.38 3.12
CA ASP A 369 17.62 3.22 2.98
C ASP A 369 16.63 2.56 2.04
N ASN A 370 15.34 2.70 2.34
CA ASN A 370 14.31 2.36 1.39
C ASN A 370 13.98 3.59 0.53
N GLU A 371 14.31 3.55 -0.75
CA GLU A 371 14.00 4.61 -1.73
C GLU A 371 12.97 4.08 -2.76
N GLY A 372 11.78 3.71 -2.28
CA GLY A 372 10.69 3.19 -3.11
C GLY A 372 10.68 1.67 -3.15
N ASP A 373 11.00 1.08 -4.31
CA ASP A 373 11.12 -0.37 -4.48
C ASP A 373 12.57 -0.88 -4.30
N ASP A 374 13.54 0.03 -4.19
CA ASP A 374 14.98 -0.27 -4.10
C ASP A 374 15.58 0.01 -2.71
N TRP A 375 16.58 -0.82 -2.36
CA TRP A 375 17.40 -0.66 -1.15
C TRP A 375 18.73 0.00 -1.49
N VAL A 376 18.94 1.23 -1.03
CA VAL A 376 20.16 1.99 -1.29
C VAL A 376 21.10 1.88 -0.10
N LEU A 377 22.34 1.41 -0.33
CA LEU A 377 23.36 1.33 0.72
C LEU A 377 23.71 2.75 1.19
N SER A 378 23.37 3.05 2.42
CA SER A 378 23.58 4.36 3.04
C SER A 378 24.91 4.43 3.79
N LYS A 379 25.26 3.34 4.50
CA LYS A 379 26.50 3.25 5.26
C LYS A 379 26.97 1.82 5.44
N ALA A 380 28.28 1.61 5.40
CA ALA A 380 28.92 0.41 5.93
C ALA A 380 29.70 0.78 7.19
N VAL A 381 29.45 0.09 8.30
CA VAL A 381 30.11 0.30 9.59
C VAL A 381 30.83 -0.98 9.97
N GLN A 382 32.06 -0.89 10.48
CA GLN A 382 32.72 -2.06 11.07
C GLN A 382 31.87 -2.63 12.22
N LEU A 383 31.89 -3.95 12.35
CA LEU A 383 31.23 -4.65 13.44
C LEU A 383 31.53 -4.02 14.82
N LEU A 384 30.56 -4.17 15.74
CA LEU A 384 30.67 -3.69 17.13
C LEU A 384 31.65 -4.52 17.98
N THR A 385 32.04 -5.71 17.49
CA THR A 385 32.93 -6.69 18.10
C THR A 385 33.71 -7.43 17.01
N ASP A 386 34.84 -8.04 17.36
CA ASP A 386 35.65 -8.83 16.40
C ASP A 386 34.94 -10.11 15.93
N ASP A 387 33.95 -10.59 16.70
CA ASP A 387 33.09 -11.72 16.36
C ASP A 387 31.76 -11.27 15.70
N PRO A 388 31.45 -11.70 14.46
CA PRO A 388 30.21 -11.36 13.76
C PRO A 388 28.94 -11.71 14.51
N GLU A 389 28.90 -12.88 15.15
CA GLU A 389 27.71 -13.34 15.88
C GLU A 389 27.44 -12.42 17.09
N SER A 390 28.47 -12.18 17.91
CA SER A 390 28.40 -11.26 19.05
C SER A 390 28.02 -9.84 18.65
N SER A 391 28.43 -9.41 17.46
CA SER A 391 28.06 -8.10 16.92
C SER A 391 26.59 -8.02 16.55
N VAL A 392 26.03 -9.04 15.91
CA VAL A 392 24.59 -9.12 15.62
C VAL A 392 23.80 -9.06 16.92
N VAL A 393 24.20 -9.84 17.92
CA VAL A 393 23.52 -9.88 19.24
C VAL A 393 23.60 -8.52 19.93
N THR A 394 24.77 -7.89 19.93
CA THR A 394 24.99 -6.58 20.54
C THR A 394 24.16 -5.51 19.83
N ALA A 395 24.17 -5.51 18.50
CA ALA A 395 23.41 -4.58 17.68
C ALA A 395 21.91 -4.77 17.88
N PHE A 396 21.43 -6.01 17.92
CA PHE A 396 20.03 -6.32 18.17
C PHE A 396 19.59 -5.84 19.56
N ARG A 397 20.34 -6.17 20.62
CA ARG A 397 20.07 -5.70 21.99
C ARG A 397 20.09 -4.17 22.06
N TYR A 398 21.02 -3.54 21.36
CA TYR A 398 21.08 -2.08 21.26
C TYR A 398 19.81 -1.50 20.63
N LEU A 399 19.36 -2.04 19.48
CA LEU A 399 18.16 -1.60 18.79
C LEU A 399 16.90 -1.81 19.64
N MET A 400 16.73 -2.99 20.26
CA MET A 400 15.58 -3.26 21.14
C MET A 400 15.56 -2.33 22.37
N ALA A 401 16.74 -2.00 22.91
CA ALA A 401 16.84 -1.07 24.03
C ALA A 401 16.62 0.40 23.61
N LEU A 402 16.92 0.74 22.36
CA LEU A 402 16.76 2.08 21.79
C LEU A 402 15.32 2.35 21.35
N PHE A 403 14.71 1.38 20.65
CA PHE A 403 13.29 1.40 20.28
C PHE A 403 12.62 0.10 20.73
N PRO A 404 11.89 0.12 21.86
CA PRO A 404 11.21 -1.06 22.40
C PRO A 404 9.95 -1.35 21.58
N ARG A 405 10.14 -2.00 20.43
CA ARG A 405 9.08 -2.45 19.53
C ARG A 405 9.13 -3.98 19.37
N PRO A 406 7.97 -4.64 19.20
CA PRO A 406 7.94 -6.09 19.04
C PRO A 406 8.52 -6.48 17.69
N VAL A 407 8.99 -7.73 17.61
CA VAL A 407 9.32 -8.37 16.33
C VAL A 407 8.03 -8.93 15.77
N TRP A 408 7.70 -8.57 14.54
CA TRP A 408 6.51 -9.08 13.88
C TRP A 408 6.85 -10.37 13.14
N ASP A 409 7.73 -10.32 12.15
CA ASP A 409 8.15 -11.49 11.38
C ASP A 409 9.57 -11.92 11.76
N PHE A 410 9.76 -13.19 12.08
CA PHE A 410 11.07 -13.81 12.25
C PHE A 410 11.23 -14.96 11.27
N THR A 411 12.16 -14.83 10.33
CA THR A 411 12.42 -15.83 9.28
C THR A 411 13.77 -16.51 9.49
N LEU A 412 13.76 -17.83 9.54
CA LEU A 412 14.91 -18.73 9.59
C LEU A 412 15.03 -19.48 8.26
N ASN A 413 16.21 -19.45 7.64
CA ASN A 413 16.53 -20.28 6.47
C ASN A 413 17.59 -21.31 6.89
N LEU A 414 17.25 -22.60 6.87
CA LEU A 414 18.01 -23.66 7.56
C LEU A 414 18.94 -24.49 6.66
N ASP A 415 18.76 -24.44 5.34
CA ASP A 415 19.46 -25.36 4.43
C ASP A 415 20.95 -25.20 4.31
N GLU A 416 21.45 -24.09 4.80
CA GLU A 416 22.69 -23.55 4.27
C GLU A 416 23.58 -23.00 5.42
N PHE A 417 23.33 -23.34 6.71
CA PHE A 417 24.20 -22.85 7.80
C PHE A 417 24.13 -23.55 9.18
N ASN A 418 25.26 -24.10 9.65
CA ASN A 418 25.46 -24.59 11.05
C ASN A 418 25.45 -23.47 12.11
N GLN A 419 25.76 -22.23 11.72
CA GLN A 419 25.83 -21.07 12.61
C GLN A 419 24.45 -20.39 12.81
N SER A 420 23.44 -20.69 11.99
CA SER A 420 22.08 -20.15 12.14
C SER A 420 21.46 -20.59 13.47
N GLU A 421 21.73 -21.84 13.86
CA GLU A 421 21.34 -22.43 15.13
C GLU A 421 21.91 -21.68 16.33
N ARG A 422 23.18 -21.31 16.21
CA ARG A 422 23.89 -20.57 17.24
C ARG A 422 23.38 -19.15 17.35
N ILE A 423 23.15 -18.46 16.23
CA ILE A 423 22.75 -17.06 16.24
C ILE A 423 21.31 -16.88 16.75
N TYR A 424 20.34 -17.71 16.34
CA TYR A 424 18.99 -17.57 16.91
C TYR A 424 18.96 -17.88 18.41
N ARG A 425 19.77 -18.83 18.89
CA ARG A 425 19.95 -19.10 20.33
C ARG A 425 20.59 -17.92 21.06
N LEU A 426 21.56 -17.25 20.44
CA LEU A 426 22.29 -16.12 21.02
C LEU A 426 21.48 -14.82 21.09
N LEU A 427 20.53 -14.60 20.17
CA LEU A 427 19.63 -13.44 20.22
C LEU A 427 18.84 -13.38 21.55
N GLY A 428 18.66 -14.53 22.21
CA GLY A 428 17.88 -14.65 23.44
C GLY A 428 16.38 -14.54 23.14
N ILE A 429 15.56 -15.17 23.98
CA ILE A 429 14.14 -15.48 23.69
C ILE A 429 13.44 -14.37 22.90
N LEU A 430 13.21 -14.64 21.62
CA LEU A 430 12.59 -13.71 20.69
C LEU A 430 11.09 -13.91 20.78
N HIS A 431 10.38 -12.88 21.20
CA HIS A 431 8.93 -12.82 21.04
C HIS A 431 8.63 -12.33 19.62
N CYS A 432 7.97 -13.16 18.82
CA CYS A 432 7.50 -12.76 17.49
C CYS A 432 6.02 -13.09 17.28
N GLU A 433 5.39 -12.36 16.37
CA GLU A 433 4.03 -12.65 15.94
C GLU A 433 4.01 -13.80 14.92
N VAL A 434 4.97 -13.80 14.00
CA VAL A 434 5.08 -14.76 12.91
C VAL A 434 6.49 -15.37 12.92
N LEU A 435 6.56 -16.70 12.90
CA LEU A 435 7.79 -17.44 12.68
C LEU A 435 7.74 -18.12 11.32
N ARG A 436 8.74 -17.91 10.47
CA ARG A 436 8.89 -18.60 9.19
C ARG A 436 10.14 -19.45 9.22
N ILE A 437 10.01 -20.70 8.85
CA ILE A 437 11.12 -21.64 8.75
C ILE A 437 11.16 -22.13 7.32
N ASN A 438 12.26 -21.83 6.62
CA ASN A 438 12.49 -22.25 5.25
C ASN A 438 13.65 -23.22 5.18
N GLY A 439 13.50 -24.22 4.32
CA GLY A 439 14.54 -25.16 3.98
C GLY A 439 14.13 -26.14 2.87
N LYS A 440 14.97 -27.11 2.61
CA LYS A 440 15.11 -28.18 1.61
C LYS A 440 15.56 -29.42 2.39
N ASN A 441 16.39 -29.25 3.42
CA ASN A 441 16.74 -30.31 4.36
C ASN A 441 15.53 -30.67 5.22
N LYS A 442 15.48 -31.96 5.59
CA LYS A 442 14.49 -32.46 6.54
C LYS A 442 14.76 -31.90 7.92
N MET A 443 13.71 -31.40 8.55
CA MET A 443 13.68 -30.94 9.93
C MET A 443 13.09 -32.04 10.82
N SER A 444 13.84 -32.38 11.86
CA SER A 444 13.37 -33.26 12.92
C SER A 444 12.40 -32.54 13.86
N LYS A 445 11.58 -33.32 14.56
CA LYS A 445 10.69 -32.81 15.61
C LYS A 445 11.47 -32.07 16.72
N ILE A 446 12.63 -32.59 17.10
CA ILE A 446 13.43 -32.07 18.19
C ILE A 446 13.92 -30.65 17.84
N GLU A 447 14.42 -30.47 16.62
CA GLU A 447 14.87 -29.16 16.13
C GLU A 447 13.75 -28.12 16.11
N LEU A 448 12.55 -28.47 15.61
CA LEU A 448 11.42 -27.53 15.65
C LEU A 448 11.09 -27.12 17.09
N LEU A 449 10.96 -28.10 17.99
CA LEU A 449 10.59 -27.83 19.39
C LEU A 449 11.64 -26.97 20.10
N GLU A 450 12.92 -27.14 19.77
CA GLU A 450 13.98 -26.28 20.29
C GLU A 450 13.87 -24.85 19.76
N ILE A 451 13.63 -24.67 18.45
CA ILE A 451 13.40 -23.36 17.85
C ILE A 451 12.19 -22.67 18.51
N MET A 452 11.09 -23.40 18.70
CA MET A 452 9.87 -22.88 19.34
C MET A 452 10.01 -22.63 20.83
N LYS A 453 10.85 -23.40 21.54
CA LYS A 453 11.15 -23.16 22.95
C LYS A 453 11.95 -21.87 23.14
N VAL A 454 12.84 -21.57 22.20
CA VAL A 454 13.64 -20.33 22.21
C VAL A 454 12.86 -19.16 21.63
N THR A 455 11.94 -19.39 20.68
CA THR A 455 11.15 -18.35 20.03
C THR A 455 9.71 -18.39 20.51
N LYS A 456 9.31 -17.42 21.34
CA LYS A 456 7.92 -17.34 21.79
C LYS A 456 7.05 -16.74 20.70
N VAL A 457 6.43 -17.60 19.91
CA VAL A 457 5.51 -17.25 18.81
C VAL A 457 4.11 -17.03 19.35
N ASN A 458 3.53 -15.85 19.15
CA ASN A 458 2.18 -15.53 19.62
C ASN A 458 1.09 -15.79 18.57
N GLY A 459 1.39 -15.59 17.28
CA GLY A 459 0.40 -15.62 16.22
C GLY A 459 0.45 -16.89 15.35
N SER A 460 1.48 -17.01 14.51
CA SER A 460 1.53 -18.05 13.48
C SER A 460 2.92 -18.59 13.18
N ILE A 461 2.98 -19.82 12.70
CA ILE A 461 4.18 -20.43 12.13
C ILE A 461 3.97 -20.80 10.65
N THR A 462 4.97 -20.56 9.82
CA THR A 462 5.04 -21.05 8.44
C THR A 462 6.20 -22.04 8.31
N LEU A 463 5.89 -23.26 7.94
CA LEU A 463 6.83 -24.36 7.72
C LEU A 463 6.99 -24.59 6.21
N ASN A 464 8.15 -24.21 5.70
CA ASN A 464 8.59 -24.38 4.32
C ASN A 464 9.86 -25.22 4.30
N VAL A 465 9.83 -26.33 5.03
CA VAL A 465 10.90 -27.31 5.26
C VAL A 465 10.30 -28.71 5.14
N ASP A 466 11.11 -29.68 4.74
CA ASP A 466 10.66 -31.07 4.77
C ASP A 466 10.56 -31.55 6.22
N LEU A 467 9.50 -32.25 6.61
CA LEU A 467 9.32 -32.71 7.99
C LEU A 467 9.58 -34.21 8.14
N GLU A 468 10.29 -34.60 9.20
CA GLU A 468 10.46 -36.03 9.51
C GLU A 468 9.15 -36.72 9.88
N PRO A 469 9.00 -38.04 9.56
CA PRO A 469 7.86 -38.83 10.00
C PRO A 469 7.72 -38.81 11.54
N GLY A 470 6.50 -38.62 12.04
CA GLY A 470 6.24 -38.59 13.50
C GLY A 470 6.18 -37.19 14.13
N PHE A 471 6.18 -36.14 13.31
CA PHE A 471 5.91 -34.76 13.73
C PHE A 471 4.59 -34.65 14.52
N PRO A 472 4.53 -33.84 15.60
CA PRO A 472 3.48 -33.99 16.61
C PRO A 472 2.09 -33.66 16.07
N TYR A 473 1.13 -34.50 16.45
CA TYR A 473 -0.31 -34.35 16.21
C TYR A 473 -1.02 -33.56 17.33
N GLY A 474 -0.36 -32.59 17.96
CA GLY A 474 -0.81 -31.98 19.23
C GLY A 474 -0.70 -30.44 19.32
N ASN A 475 -0.99 -29.90 20.52
CA ASN A 475 -1.11 -28.47 20.86
C ASN A 475 0.24 -27.71 20.94
N ASP A 476 1.33 -28.30 20.44
CA ASP A 476 2.67 -27.69 20.55
C ASP A 476 2.92 -26.61 19.48
N LEU A 477 2.04 -26.51 18.48
CA LEU A 477 2.12 -25.52 17.40
C LEU A 477 1.30 -24.26 17.75
N PRO A 478 1.66 -23.09 17.19
CA PRO A 478 0.88 -21.87 17.37
C PRO A 478 -0.53 -22.03 16.78
N PRO A 479 -1.50 -21.21 17.23
CA PRO A 479 -2.91 -21.31 16.82
C PRO A 479 -3.10 -21.36 15.31
N ARG A 480 -2.21 -20.69 14.55
CA ARG A 480 -2.17 -20.74 13.10
C ARG A 480 -0.88 -21.40 12.61
N THR A 481 -1.03 -22.42 11.76
CA THR A 481 0.10 -23.08 11.12
C THR A 481 -0.09 -23.19 9.60
N ASP A 482 0.93 -22.76 8.87
CA ASP A 482 0.99 -22.82 7.41
C ASP A 482 2.06 -23.84 6.98
N PHE A 483 1.67 -24.92 6.32
CA PHE A 483 2.53 -25.94 5.73
C PHE A 483 2.69 -25.68 4.23
N LEU A 484 3.92 -25.48 3.76
CA LEU A 484 4.21 -25.29 2.34
C LEU A 484 4.76 -26.57 1.70
N ARG A 485 4.94 -26.56 0.37
CA ARG A 485 5.63 -27.62 -0.41
C ARG A 485 5.08 -29.05 -0.19
N GLY A 486 3.77 -29.20 0.05
CA GLY A 486 3.15 -30.52 0.16
C GLY A 486 3.54 -31.32 1.41
N GLN A 487 4.12 -30.66 2.41
CA GLN A 487 4.64 -31.32 3.62
C GLN A 487 3.56 -31.75 4.61
N ALA A 488 2.37 -31.17 4.49
CA ALA A 488 1.24 -31.55 5.32
C ALA A 488 0.76 -32.96 4.98
N THR A 489 0.92 -33.88 5.92
CA THR A 489 0.30 -35.21 5.81
C THR A 489 -1.21 -35.12 5.99
N ARG A 490 -1.97 -36.08 5.47
CA ARG A 490 -3.42 -36.21 5.71
C ARG A 490 -3.79 -36.09 7.19
N LYS A 491 -3.01 -36.72 8.08
CA LYS A 491 -3.24 -36.63 9.53
C LYS A 491 -2.99 -35.22 10.08
N MET A 492 -1.94 -34.51 9.63
CA MET A 492 -1.70 -33.13 10.05
C MET A 492 -2.86 -32.22 9.67
N ILE A 493 -3.35 -32.32 8.43
CA ILE A 493 -4.43 -31.48 7.90
C ILE A 493 -5.72 -31.67 8.69
N PHE A 494 -6.09 -32.92 8.97
CA PHE A 494 -7.42 -33.24 9.48
C PHE A 494 -7.48 -33.66 10.94
N GLN A 495 -6.36 -33.80 11.66
CA GLN A 495 -6.34 -34.25 13.07
C GLN A 495 -5.67 -33.27 14.02
N LEU A 496 -4.96 -32.24 13.52
CA LEU A 496 -4.42 -31.19 14.37
C LEU A 496 -5.54 -30.32 14.95
N ASN A 497 -5.45 -30.07 16.26
CA ASN A 497 -6.38 -29.21 16.99
C ASN A 497 -5.85 -27.77 17.04
N LEU A 498 -5.87 -27.09 15.90
CA LEU A 498 -5.39 -25.71 15.73
C LEU A 498 -6.53 -24.80 15.30
N CYS A 499 -6.43 -23.50 15.63
CA CYS A 499 -7.41 -22.51 15.20
C CYS A 499 -7.39 -22.31 13.68
N SER A 500 -6.22 -22.40 13.05
CA SER A 500 -6.11 -22.29 11.60
C SER A 500 -5.01 -23.17 11.00
N ILE A 501 -5.33 -23.85 9.91
CA ILE A 501 -4.43 -24.76 9.19
C ILE A 501 -4.44 -24.37 7.72
N PHE A 502 -3.26 -24.08 7.18
CA PHE A 502 -3.07 -23.80 5.76
C PHE A 502 -2.11 -24.83 5.19
N ALA A 503 -2.57 -25.65 4.26
CA ALA A 503 -1.76 -26.67 3.61
C ALA A 503 -1.65 -26.35 2.12
N TRP A 504 -0.43 -26.08 1.66
CA TRP A 504 -0.15 -25.66 0.28
C TRP A 504 0.59 -26.74 -0.48
N SER A 505 0.33 -26.79 -1.79
CA SER A 505 0.97 -27.74 -2.71
C SER A 505 0.77 -29.21 -2.30
N CYS A 506 -0.39 -29.53 -1.73
CA CYS A 506 -0.75 -30.89 -1.33
C CYS A 506 -0.92 -31.82 -2.55
N GLU A 507 -0.60 -33.10 -2.36
CA GLU A 507 -0.90 -34.16 -3.32
C GLU A 507 -2.28 -34.75 -3.02
N LEU A 508 -3.23 -34.59 -3.94
CA LEU A 508 -4.59 -35.13 -3.82
C LEU A 508 -4.64 -36.66 -3.77
N SER A 509 -3.67 -37.37 -4.33
CA SER A 509 -3.61 -38.83 -4.23
C SER A 509 -3.59 -39.33 -2.77
N LYS A 510 -3.28 -38.44 -1.82
CA LYS A 510 -3.24 -38.71 -0.38
C LYS A 510 -4.44 -38.14 0.39
N ILE A 511 -5.36 -37.42 -0.27
CA ILE A 511 -6.50 -36.73 0.35
C ILE A 511 -7.77 -36.96 -0.49
N THR A 512 -8.79 -37.54 0.13
CA THR A 512 -10.09 -37.83 -0.50
C THR A 512 -11.15 -36.80 -0.11
N PRO A 513 -12.23 -36.62 -0.91
CA PRO A 513 -13.38 -35.81 -0.51
C PRO A 513 -13.97 -36.21 0.85
N ASN A 514 -13.97 -37.52 1.16
CA ASN A 514 -14.44 -38.03 2.45
C ASN A 514 -13.62 -37.51 3.63
N ASP A 515 -12.34 -37.21 3.45
CA ASP A 515 -11.51 -36.64 4.53
C ASP A 515 -11.98 -35.23 4.93
N PHE A 516 -12.37 -34.44 3.94
CA PHE A 516 -12.95 -33.12 4.18
C PHE A 516 -14.34 -33.24 4.82
N ILE A 517 -15.16 -34.17 4.36
CA ILE A 517 -16.49 -34.42 4.96
C ILE A 517 -16.33 -34.85 6.42
N ASP A 518 -15.45 -35.80 6.71
CA ASP A 518 -15.17 -36.27 8.08
C ASP A 518 -14.67 -35.12 8.97
N PHE A 519 -13.84 -34.23 8.44
CA PHE A 519 -13.39 -33.04 9.16
C PHE A 519 -14.54 -32.07 9.45
N VAL A 520 -15.34 -31.72 8.44
CA VAL A 520 -16.51 -30.84 8.57
C VAL A 520 -17.51 -31.42 9.57
N MET A 521 -17.83 -32.70 9.46
CA MET A 521 -18.76 -33.39 10.36
C MET A 521 -18.22 -33.45 11.79
N ARG A 522 -16.90 -33.61 11.98
CA ARG A 522 -16.29 -33.56 13.31
C ARG A 522 -16.39 -32.19 13.94
N TRP A 523 -16.10 -31.13 13.19
CA TRP A 523 -16.28 -29.75 13.67
C TRP A 523 -17.75 -29.43 13.94
N TYR A 524 -18.65 -29.85 13.05
CA TYR A 524 -20.08 -29.61 13.16
C TYR A 524 -20.69 -30.24 14.42
N ASN A 525 -20.19 -31.42 14.80
CA ASN A 525 -20.66 -32.14 15.98
C ASN A 525 -19.83 -31.82 17.25
N SER A 526 -18.75 -31.05 17.16
CA SER A 526 -17.93 -30.69 18.32
C SER A 526 -18.52 -29.49 19.07
N ASN A 527 -17.92 -29.20 20.23
CA ASN A 527 -18.13 -27.96 20.97
C ASN A 527 -16.93 -27.00 20.80
N ASP A 528 -16.11 -27.20 19.76
CA ASP A 528 -14.96 -26.34 19.50
C ASP A 528 -15.41 -25.01 18.90
N THR A 529 -15.34 -23.95 19.69
CA THR A 529 -15.64 -22.57 19.30
C THR A 529 -14.39 -21.77 18.98
N SER A 530 -13.21 -22.39 18.94
CA SER A 530 -11.94 -21.71 18.65
C SER A 530 -11.48 -21.89 17.21
N PHE A 531 -11.90 -22.96 16.53
CA PHE A 531 -11.54 -23.22 15.14
C PHE A 531 -12.01 -22.12 14.19
N GLN A 532 -11.12 -21.63 13.33
CA GLN A 532 -11.36 -20.53 12.40
C GLN A 532 -11.26 -20.97 10.94
N MET A 533 -10.22 -21.70 10.54
CA MET A 533 -10.00 -21.96 9.11
C MET A 533 -9.17 -23.21 8.78
N LEU A 534 -9.63 -23.94 7.77
CA LEU A 534 -8.82 -24.91 7.05
C LEU A 534 -8.74 -24.47 5.58
N LEU A 535 -7.52 -24.28 5.08
CA LEU A 535 -7.26 -24.09 3.66
C LEU A 535 -6.37 -25.24 3.16
N VAL A 536 -6.82 -25.92 2.12
CA VAL A 536 -6.00 -26.94 1.42
C VAL A 536 -5.89 -26.53 -0.03
N ASN A 537 -4.67 -26.37 -0.51
CA ASN A 537 -4.32 -26.04 -1.89
C ASN A 537 -3.42 -27.13 -2.48
N TRP A 538 -3.61 -27.46 -3.75
CA TRP A 538 -2.90 -28.55 -4.43
C TRP A 538 -2.26 -28.11 -5.75
N THR A 539 -1.23 -28.84 -6.20
CA THR A 539 -0.40 -28.49 -7.37
C THR A 539 -1.04 -28.90 -8.70
N GLU A 540 -1.62 -30.09 -8.78
CA GLU A 540 -2.16 -30.65 -10.04
C GLU A 540 -3.62 -30.28 -10.28
N ALA A 541 -4.01 -30.07 -11.53
CA ALA A 541 -5.43 -29.84 -11.86
C ALA A 541 -6.18 -31.18 -11.79
N SER A 542 -6.56 -31.63 -10.59
CA SER A 542 -7.55 -32.69 -10.47
C SER A 542 -8.95 -32.12 -10.69
N GLY A 543 -9.87 -32.95 -11.18
CA GLY A 543 -11.27 -32.58 -11.41
C GLY A 543 -11.97 -32.00 -10.18
N ASP A 544 -13.16 -31.43 -10.41
CA ASP A 544 -13.96 -30.76 -9.40
C ASP A 544 -14.11 -31.61 -8.13
N VAL A 545 -13.54 -31.14 -7.02
CA VAL A 545 -13.75 -31.73 -5.70
C VAL A 545 -15.20 -31.46 -5.31
N THR A 546 -16.07 -32.41 -5.63
CA THR A 546 -17.48 -32.35 -5.29
C THR A 546 -17.67 -32.87 -3.87
N LEU A 547 -18.01 -31.97 -2.95
CA LEU A 547 -18.27 -32.30 -1.55
C LEU A 547 -19.78 -32.50 -1.35
N ASN A 548 -20.22 -33.75 -1.30
CA ASN A 548 -21.61 -34.11 -0.98
C ASN A 548 -21.79 -34.20 0.53
N ILE A 549 -22.10 -33.07 1.15
CA ILE A 549 -22.18 -32.96 2.61
C ILE A 549 -23.61 -33.30 3.05
N PRO A 550 -23.80 -34.23 4.01
CA PRO A 550 -25.12 -34.63 4.49
C PRO A 550 -25.66 -33.63 5.53
N LEU A 551 -25.65 -32.34 5.21
CA LEU A 551 -26.11 -31.25 6.08
C LEU A 551 -26.98 -30.27 5.29
N ASP A 552 -27.80 -29.50 6.02
CA ASP A 552 -28.52 -28.37 5.43
C ASP A 552 -27.51 -27.31 4.97
N ILE A 553 -27.44 -27.16 3.65
CA ILE A 553 -26.57 -26.19 2.98
C ILE A 553 -27.37 -24.95 2.58
N TYR A 554 -26.76 -23.79 2.79
CA TYR A 554 -27.34 -22.51 2.45
C TYR A 554 -26.45 -21.82 1.41
N ALA A 555 -27.05 -21.19 0.40
CA ALA A 555 -26.31 -20.33 -0.51
C ALA A 555 -25.71 -19.12 0.24
N TYR A 556 -24.67 -18.52 -0.35
CA TYR A 556 -24.10 -17.27 0.13
C TYR A 556 -25.18 -16.20 0.37
N ASP A 557 -25.06 -15.50 1.50
CA ASP A 557 -25.90 -14.37 1.86
C ASP A 557 -25.05 -13.34 2.62
N GLU A 558 -24.95 -12.15 2.03
CA GLU A 558 -24.20 -11.02 2.57
C GLU A 558 -24.70 -10.54 3.94
N LYS A 559 -25.95 -10.85 4.31
CA LYS A 559 -26.50 -10.52 5.63
C LYS A 559 -25.99 -11.45 6.74
N ARG A 560 -25.52 -12.65 6.38
CA ARG A 560 -25.02 -13.65 7.33
C ARG A 560 -23.52 -13.52 7.54
N ARG A 561 -22.77 -13.14 6.51
CA ARG A 561 -21.30 -13.06 6.54
C ARG A 561 -20.73 -12.19 5.41
N GLY A 562 -19.48 -11.79 5.56
CA GLY A 562 -18.71 -11.13 4.50
C GLY A 562 -18.44 -12.01 3.27
N ARG A 563 -18.18 -11.37 2.13
CA ARG A 563 -17.77 -12.02 0.88
C ARG A 563 -16.35 -12.55 0.91
N TYR A 564 -15.44 -11.79 1.51
CA TYR A 564 -14.00 -12.01 1.41
C TYR A 564 -13.41 -12.47 2.73
N VAL A 565 -12.47 -13.41 2.62
CA VAL A 565 -11.67 -13.89 3.75
C VAL A 565 -10.20 -13.56 3.49
N ARG A 566 -9.54 -12.90 4.43
CA ARG A 566 -8.13 -12.53 4.28
C ARG A 566 -7.24 -13.65 4.80
N LEU A 567 -6.49 -14.29 3.91
CA LEU A 567 -5.59 -15.39 4.26
C LEU A 567 -4.28 -14.85 4.85
N ASN A 568 -3.72 -13.78 4.29
CA ASN A 568 -2.54 -13.09 4.82
C ASN A 568 -2.51 -11.61 4.36
N ARG A 569 -1.42 -10.89 4.64
CA ARG A 569 -1.28 -9.48 4.25
C ARG A 569 -1.52 -9.24 2.74
N LYS A 570 -1.18 -10.19 1.88
CA LYS A 570 -1.22 -10.06 0.41
C LYS A 570 -2.35 -10.83 -0.25
N LEU A 571 -2.96 -11.80 0.44
CA LEU A 571 -3.88 -12.76 -0.17
C LEU A 571 -5.29 -12.69 0.43
N ILE A 572 -6.29 -12.54 -0.43
CA ILE A 572 -7.72 -12.52 -0.12
C ILE A 572 -8.41 -13.62 -0.93
N PHE A 573 -9.36 -14.30 -0.31
CA PHE A 573 -10.15 -15.37 -0.91
C PHE A 573 -11.62 -14.93 -1.04
N ASP A 574 -12.21 -15.13 -2.23
CA ASP A 574 -13.63 -14.87 -2.46
C ASP A 574 -14.45 -16.11 -2.07
N THR A 575 -15.31 -15.97 -1.07
CA THR A 575 -16.14 -17.05 -0.54
C THR A 575 -17.60 -16.94 -0.98
N SER A 576 -17.95 -16.02 -1.90
CA SER A 576 -19.33 -15.92 -2.42
C SER A 576 -19.74 -17.13 -3.26
N ILE A 577 -18.77 -17.87 -3.79
CA ILE A 577 -19.01 -19.11 -4.55
C ILE A 577 -19.21 -20.34 -3.65
N GLY A 578 -19.02 -20.17 -2.34
CA GLY A 578 -19.14 -21.25 -1.35
C GLY A 578 -20.57 -21.49 -0.88
N MET A 579 -20.74 -22.60 -0.17
CA MET A 579 -21.96 -22.98 0.53
C MET A 579 -21.74 -22.82 2.04
N ASP A 580 -22.79 -22.40 2.73
CA ASP A 580 -22.76 -22.19 4.18
C ASP A 580 -23.48 -23.30 4.92
N ILE A 581 -22.99 -23.64 6.11
CA ILE A 581 -23.63 -24.51 7.08
C ILE A 581 -23.71 -23.78 8.43
N GLN A 582 -24.75 -24.07 9.21
CA GLN A 582 -24.90 -23.51 10.55
C GLN A 582 -24.85 -24.63 11.58
N ARG A 583 -23.96 -24.50 12.57
CA ARG A 583 -23.87 -25.44 13.68
C ARG A 583 -24.95 -25.15 14.73
N LYS A 584 -25.26 -26.14 15.57
CA LYS A 584 -26.27 -26.07 16.65
C LYS A 584 -26.13 -24.87 17.60
N ASP A 585 -24.91 -24.34 17.76
CA ASP A 585 -24.59 -23.20 18.62
C ASP A 585 -24.71 -21.84 17.90
N GLY A 586 -25.15 -21.84 16.64
CA GLY A 586 -25.38 -20.65 15.83
C GLY A 586 -24.17 -20.22 15.01
N LEU A 587 -22.99 -20.83 15.19
CA LEU A 587 -21.80 -20.51 14.39
C LEU A 587 -21.99 -20.93 12.93
N TRP A 588 -21.65 -20.00 12.04
CA TRP A 588 -21.68 -20.22 10.59
C TRP A 588 -20.32 -20.68 10.10
N ALA A 589 -20.32 -21.59 9.13
CA ALA A 589 -19.12 -21.94 8.40
C ALA A 589 -19.38 -21.96 6.90
N THR A 590 -18.37 -21.61 6.11
CA THR A 590 -18.41 -21.63 4.65
C THR A 590 -17.46 -22.67 4.11
N ILE A 591 -17.93 -23.44 3.14
CA ILE A 591 -17.16 -24.38 2.35
C ILE A 591 -17.13 -23.85 0.92
N ALA A 592 -15.95 -23.46 0.44
CA ALA A 592 -15.79 -23.02 -0.93
C ALA A 592 -14.70 -23.83 -1.62
N THR A 593 -14.99 -24.26 -2.84
CA THR A 593 -14.01 -24.84 -3.75
C THR A 593 -13.80 -23.85 -4.88
N THR A 594 -12.54 -23.59 -5.20
CA THR A 594 -12.19 -22.73 -6.32
C THR A 594 -11.55 -23.58 -7.41
N PRO A 595 -12.23 -23.80 -8.55
CA PRO A 595 -11.68 -24.59 -9.65
C PRO A 595 -10.35 -23.99 -10.17
N ASN A 596 -10.28 -22.65 -10.25
CA ASN A 596 -9.11 -21.95 -10.78
C ASN A 596 -7.90 -21.95 -9.83
N SER A 597 -8.12 -21.77 -8.53
CA SER A 597 -7.04 -21.75 -7.54
C SER A 597 -6.76 -23.10 -6.88
N LYS A 598 -7.39 -24.18 -7.35
CA LYS A 598 -7.05 -25.55 -6.92
C LYS A 598 -7.03 -25.68 -5.39
N SER A 599 -8.09 -25.20 -4.75
CA SER A 599 -8.17 -25.13 -3.30
C SER A 599 -9.57 -25.35 -2.76
N VAL A 600 -9.63 -25.97 -1.59
CA VAL A 600 -10.81 -26.03 -0.71
C VAL A 600 -10.52 -25.15 0.50
N ILE A 601 -11.48 -24.29 0.84
CA ILE A 601 -11.49 -23.54 2.09
C ILE A 601 -12.70 -23.96 2.92
N PHE A 602 -12.47 -24.16 4.21
CA PHE A 602 -13.49 -24.25 5.24
C PHE A 602 -13.22 -23.14 6.26
N ASN A 603 -14.11 -22.16 6.34
CA ASN A 603 -13.95 -20.98 7.20
C ASN A 603 -15.12 -20.85 8.17
N VAL A 604 -14.84 -20.67 9.46
CA VAL A 604 -15.83 -20.43 10.52
C VAL A 604 -15.90 -18.94 10.84
N TRP A 605 -17.11 -18.42 10.88
CA TRP A 605 -17.41 -17.01 11.10
C TRP A 605 -17.72 -16.77 12.57
N HIS A 606 -16.75 -16.20 13.30
CA HIS A 606 -16.88 -15.89 14.74
C HIS A 606 -17.51 -14.53 15.03
N CYS A 607 -17.49 -13.61 14.06
CA CYS A 607 -18.14 -12.31 14.18
C CYS A 607 -18.97 -12.10 12.89
N SER A 608 -20.24 -11.70 13.04
CA SER A 608 -21.20 -11.51 11.94
C SER A 608 -20.96 -10.22 11.14
N SER A 609 -19.80 -9.58 11.33
CA SER A 609 -19.46 -8.34 10.65
C SER A 609 -19.21 -8.63 9.16
N THR A 610 -19.83 -7.82 8.31
CA THR A 610 -19.60 -7.79 6.86
C THR A 610 -18.22 -7.25 6.46
N ASP A 611 -17.43 -6.80 7.45
CA ASP A 611 -16.07 -6.32 7.29
C ASP A 611 -15.02 -7.43 7.45
N PHE A 612 -13.91 -7.26 6.71
CA PHE A 612 -12.75 -8.15 6.67
C PHE A 612 -12.35 -8.68 8.05
N ILE A 613 -12.57 -9.97 8.31
CA ILE A 613 -12.05 -10.61 9.53
C ILE A 613 -10.52 -10.72 9.40
N PHE A 614 -9.81 -10.07 10.31
CA PHE A 614 -8.38 -10.21 10.47
C PHE A 614 -8.13 -11.43 11.36
N ASN A 615 -7.64 -12.55 10.78
CA ASN A 615 -7.26 -13.74 11.56
C ASN A 615 -5.87 -13.56 12.20
N GLY A 616 -5.74 -12.50 13.00
CA GLY A 616 -4.56 -12.13 13.77
C GLY A 616 -4.98 -11.13 14.85
N VAL A 617 -5.50 -11.66 15.96
CA VAL A 617 -5.74 -10.98 17.25
C VAL A 617 -6.38 -9.59 17.13
N GLU A 618 -7.66 -9.55 16.78
CA GLU A 618 -8.58 -8.67 17.50
C GLU A 618 -9.49 -9.58 18.33
N THR A 619 -9.33 -9.51 19.65
CA THR A 619 -10.33 -10.01 20.58
C THR A 619 -11.64 -9.29 20.26
N CYS A 620 -12.65 -10.00 19.74
CA CYS A 620 -14.03 -9.50 19.79
C CYS A 620 -14.34 -9.34 21.30
N LEU A 621 -14.29 -8.09 21.79
CA LEU A 621 -14.85 -7.65 23.07
C LEU A 621 -16.27 -7.13 22.83
#